data_AF-A0ABD3DG40-F1
#
_entry.id   AF-A0ABD3DG40-F1
#
_cell.length_a   1.000
_cell.length_b   1.000
_cell.length_c   1.000
_cell.angle_alpha   90.00
_cell.angle_beta   90.00
_cell.angle_gamma   90.00
#
_symmetry.space_group_name_H-M   'P 1'
#
loop_
_entity.id
_entity.type
_entity.pdbx_description
1 polymer ?
#
loop_
_entity_poly.entity_id
_entity_poly.type
_entity_poly.pdbx_seq_one_letter_code
_entity_poly.pdbx_strand_id
1 'polypeptide(L)'
;MAMATAISSLTSSLSSLSFSSQISHKPIQSFSLPPPKPLSLKYAAPKFPALVVAAAAAAVVADQDVETADLKKLVKSRLPGGFAAQTIIGTGRRKCAIARVVLQEGSGKVIINYRDANEYLQGNPLWLQYVKTPLVTLGYESSYDVFVKAHGGGLAGQAQAISLGVARALLKVSASHRSPLKQEGLLTRDSRVVERKKAGLRKARKRPQFSKR
;
A
#
# COMPACT_ATOMS: atom_id res chain seq x y z
N MET A 1 63.43 -33.45 11.92
CA MET A 1 63.60 -32.87 10.57
C MET A 1 62.87 -31.54 10.59
N ALA A 2 63.60 -30.47 10.88
CA ALA A 2 64.14 -29.50 9.91
C ALA A 2 63.09 -28.41 9.62
N MET A 3 63.16 -27.25 10.28
CA MET A 3 63.96 -26.05 9.92
C MET A 3 63.35 -25.33 8.70
N ALA A 4 62.72 -24.17 8.92
CA ALA A 4 63.30 -22.82 8.71
C ALA A 4 62.97 -22.33 7.28
N THR A 5 62.49 -21.11 7.03
CA THR A 5 63.09 -19.77 7.24
C THR A 5 61.97 -18.71 7.10
N ALA A 6 61.80 -17.72 8.00
CA ALA A 6 62.46 -16.40 8.10
C ALA A 6 62.20 -15.50 6.88
N ILE A 7 61.75 -14.24 7.00
CA ILE A 7 62.49 -13.02 7.40
C ILE A 7 61.41 -11.89 7.50
N SER A 8 61.20 -11.25 8.67
CA SER A 8 61.66 -9.90 9.08
C SER A 8 61.31 -8.78 8.06
N SER A 9 60.87 -7.56 8.39
CA SER A 9 61.18 -6.61 9.48
C SER A 9 60.21 -5.42 9.27
N LEU A 10 59.71 -4.71 10.28
CA LEU A 10 60.41 -3.62 10.96
C LEU A 10 59.59 -3.16 12.17
N THR A 11 60.22 -3.26 13.33
CA THR A 11 59.94 -2.57 14.60
C THR A 11 60.13 -1.07 14.44
N SER A 12 59.39 -0.19 15.11
CA SER A 12 59.68 0.36 16.45
C SER A 12 58.76 1.58 16.63
N SER A 13 58.14 1.86 17.77
CA SER A 13 58.74 2.48 18.97
C SER A 13 57.77 2.32 20.16
N LEU A 14 58.21 1.70 21.26
CA LEU A 14 58.57 2.34 22.54
C LEU A 14 57.43 3.19 23.11
N SER A 15 56.61 2.61 23.99
CA SER A 15 56.81 2.61 25.45
C SER A 15 56.66 3.98 26.09
N SER A 16 55.58 4.17 26.83
CA SER A 16 55.59 4.58 28.24
C SER A 16 54.20 5.12 28.61
N LEU A 17 53.61 4.53 29.64
CA LEU A 17 53.16 5.22 30.85
C LEU A 17 52.15 4.33 31.57
N SER A 18 52.66 3.71 32.63
CA SER A 18 51.93 3.28 33.81
C SER A 18 50.96 4.36 34.30
N PHE A 19 49.77 4.00 34.80
CA PHE A 19 49.47 4.05 36.24
C PHE A 19 47.99 3.71 36.52
N SER A 20 47.81 2.93 37.59
CA SER A 20 46.69 2.99 38.53
C SER A 20 45.31 2.39 38.17
N SER A 21 45.09 1.25 38.79
CA SER A 21 43.82 0.76 39.31
C SER A 21 43.10 1.78 40.21
N GLN A 22 41.94 2.29 39.78
CA GLN A 22 40.82 2.65 40.66
C GLN A 22 39.49 2.51 39.92
N ILE A 23 38.83 1.35 40.07
CA ILE A 23 37.41 1.21 39.70
C ILE A 23 36.60 1.85 40.84
N SER A 24 36.20 3.11 40.62
CA SER A 24 35.26 3.80 41.49
C SER A 24 33.84 3.32 41.17
N HIS A 25 33.28 2.48 42.04
CA HIS A 25 31.83 2.24 42.07
C HIS A 25 31.13 3.50 42.60
N LYS A 26 30.76 4.42 41.70
CA LYS A 26 29.80 5.47 42.04
C LYS A 26 28.39 4.85 42.06
N PRO A 27 27.64 4.96 43.18
CA PRO A 27 26.26 4.51 43.22
C PRO A 27 25.41 5.37 42.28
N ILE A 28 24.55 4.73 41.50
CA ILE A 28 23.55 5.40 40.67
C ILE A 28 22.60 6.12 41.62
N GLN A 29 22.73 7.45 41.70
CA GLN A 29 21.74 8.29 42.37
C GLN A 29 20.46 8.26 41.55
N SER A 30 19.39 7.71 42.14
CA SER A 30 18.05 7.78 41.59
C SER A 30 17.58 9.24 41.61
N PHE A 31 17.71 9.93 40.48
CA PHE A 31 17.06 11.22 40.28
C PHE A 31 15.55 11.01 40.16
N SER A 32 14.82 11.18 41.26
CA SER A 32 13.36 11.31 41.24
C SER A 32 13.01 12.68 40.65
N LEU A 33 12.66 12.73 39.37
CA LEU A 33 12.04 13.90 38.77
C LEU A 33 10.69 14.16 39.48
N PRO A 34 10.43 15.38 39.98
CA PRO A 34 9.12 15.72 40.53
C PRO A 34 8.08 15.72 39.40
N PRO A 35 6.81 15.35 39.68
CA PRO A 35 5.77 15.39 38.67
C PRO A 35 5.52 16.83 38.20
N PRO A 36 5.27 17.05 36.90
CA PRO A 36 4.98 18.39 36.42
C PRO A 36 3.66 18.90 36.99
N LYS A 37 3.66 20.14 37.48
CA LYS A 37 2.44 20.85 37.88
C LYS A 37 1.49 20.94 36.68
N PRO A 38 0.16 20.73 36.85
CA PRO A 38 -0.78 20.94 35.76
C PRO A 38 -0.84 22.43 35.45
N LEU A 39 -0.26 22.83 34.32
CA LEU A 39 -0.49 24.15 33.74
C LEU A 39 -1.95 24.20 33.30
N SER A 40 -2.81 24.82 34.10
CA SER A 40 -4.15 25.18 33.65
C SER A 40 -4.03 26.32 32.64
N LEU A 41 -3.77 25.98 31.38
CA LEU A 41 -4.04 26.89 30.28
C LEU A 41 -5.56 27.10 30.27
N LYS A 42 -5.98 28.27 30.77
CA LYS A 42 -7.31 28.79 30.50
C LYS A 42 -7.39 28.97 28.98
N TYR A 43 -7.92 27.97 28.29
CA TYR A 43 -8.26 28.09 26.88
C TYR A 43 -9.45 29.06 26.80
N ALA A 44 -9.15 30.33 26.55
CA ALA A 44 -10.13 31.21 25.95
C ALA A 44 -10.43 30.64 24.56
N ALA A 45 -11.65 30.18 24.35
CA ALA A 45 -12.08 29.68 23.04
C ALA A 45 -11.83 30.77 21.99
N PRO A 46 -11.11 30.50 20.88
CA PRO A 46 -11.02 31.46 19.81
C PRO A 46 -12.42 31.64 19.23
N LYS A 47 -12.94 32.87 19.30
CA LYS A 47 -14.09 33.28 18.49
C LYS A 47 -13.61 33.29 17.04
N PHE A 48 -13.82 32.18 16.33
CA PHE A 48 -13.57 32.13 14.90
C PHE A 48 -14.50 33.14 14.23
N PRO A 49 -13.97 34.08 13.41
CA PRO A 49 -14.83 34.88 12.55
C PRO A 49 -15.52 33.91 11.59
N ALA A 50 -16.84 34.06 11.43
CA ALA A 50 -17.63 33.31 10.47
C ALA A 50 -17.04 33.51 9.07
N LEU A 51 -16.28 32.53 8.60
CA LEU A 51 -15.84 32.45 7.23
C LEU A 51 -17.09 32.15 6.40
N VAL A 52 -17.57 33.17 5.71
CA VAL A 52 -18.53 33.05 4.62
C VAL A 52 -17.89 32.13 3.60
N VAL A 53 -18.30 30.86 3.60
CA VAL A 53 -18.01 29.94 2.49
C VAL A 53 -18.84 30.43 1.32
N ALA A 54 -18.23 31.29 0.51
CA ALA A 54 -18.68 31.53 -0.84
C ALA A 54 -18.70 30.18 -1.57
N ALA A 55 -19.87 29.82 -2.06
CA ALA A 55 -20.10 28.62 -2.84
C ALA A 55 -19.27 28.65 -4.13
N ALA A 56 -18.18 27.88 -4.14
CA ALA A 56 -17.40 27.56 -5.34
C ALA A 56 -17.28 26.04 -5.52
N ALA A 57 -18.39 25.31 -5.28
CA ALA A 57 -18.47 23.85 -5.45
C ALA A 57 -19.30 23.42 -6.67
N ALA A 58 -19.77 24.37 -7.50
CA ALA A 58 -20.67 24.06 -8.62
C ALA A 58 -20.00 24.04 -10.00
N ALA A 59 -18.74 24.46 -10.14
CA ALA A 59 -18.09 24.58 -11.45
C ALA A 59 -17.27 23.34 -11.88
N VAL A 60 -16.90 22.43 -10.98
CA VAL A 60 -16.01 21.28 -11.30
C VAL A 60 -16.80 20.08 -11.86
N VAL A 61 -18.13 20.10 -11.79
CA VAL A 61 -18.95 18.93 -12.18
C VAL A 61 -19.13 18.83 -13.69
N ALA A 62 -19.12 19.95 -14.42
CA ALA A 62 -19.36 19.95 -15.87
C ALA A 62 -18.17 19.43 -16.70
N ASP A 63 -16.93 19.61 -16.24
CA ASP A 63 -15.73 19.16 -16.96
C ASP A 63 -15.51 17.64 -16.81
N GLN A 64 -15.93 17.04 -15.69
CA GLN A 64 -15.74 15.62 -15.38
C GLN A 64 -16.55 14.68 -16.30
N ASP A 65 -17.70 15.15 -16.79
CA ASP A 65 -18.58 14.35 -17.65
C ASP A 65 -18.03 14.21 -19.08
N VAL A 66 -17.31 15.23 -19.57
CA VAL A 66 -16.68 15.20 -20.90
C VAL A 66 -15.47 14.26 -20.90
N GLU A 67 -14.60 14.34 -19.88
CA GLU A 67 -13.43 13.46 -19.76
C GLU A 67 -13.83 11.98 -19.66
N THR A 68 -14.87 11.68 -18.89
CA THR A 68 -15.40 10.31 -18.76
C THR A 68 -15.92 9.79 -20.11
N ALA A 69 -16.54 10.64 -20.92
CA ALA A 69 -17.05 10.25 -22.24
C ALA A 69 -15.92 9.90 -23.21
N ASP A 70 -14.80 10.60 -23.15
CA ASP A 70 -13.65 10.37 -24.02
C ASP A 70 -12.88 9.11 -23.63
N LEU A 71 -12.67 8.87 -22.34
CA LEU A 71 -12.12 7.61 -21.84
C LEU A 71 -13.01 6.43 -22.24
N LYS A 72 -14.33 6.59 -22.21
CA LYS A 72 -15.29 5.57 -22.64
C LYS A 72 -15.18 5.26 -24.13
N LYS A 73 -15.00 6.28 -24.98
CA LYS A 73 -14.76 6.08 -26.43
C LYS A 73 -13.44 5.33 -26.66
N LEU A 74 -12.38 5.71 -25.95
CA LEU A 74 -11.06 5.06 -26.02
C LEU A 74 -11.12 3.59 -25.60
N VAL A 75 -11.80 3.25 -24.50
CA VAL A 75 -11.95 1.85 -24.06
C VAL A 75 -12.72 1.03 -25.09
N LYS A 76 -13.78 1.61 -25.69
CA LYS A 76 -14.58 0.92 -26.70
C LYS A 76 -13.82 0.67 -28.00
N SER A 77 -13.01 1.62 -28.46
CA SER A 77 -12.21 1.47 -29.68
C SER A 77 -11.08 0.45 -29.50
N ARG A 78 -10.45 0.44 -28.33
CA ARG A 78 -9.36 -0.49 -27.99
C ARG A 78 -9.81 -1.94 -27.79
N LEU A 79 -11.05 -2.15 -27.32
CA LEU A 79 -11.59 -3.47 -26.98
C LEU A 79 -12.78 -3.86 -27.87
N PRO A 80 -12.56 -4.24 -29.14
CA PRO A 80 -13.62 -4.84 -29.96
C PRO A 80 -14.10 -6.14 -29.32
N GLY A 81 -15.42 -6.39 -29.34
CA GLY A 81 -16.04 -7.56 -28.71
C GLY A 81 -16.18 -7.49 -27.18
N GLY A 82 -15.68 -6.44 -26.53
CA GLY A 82 -15.80 -6.23 -25.07
C GLY A 82 -15.05 -7.28 -24.24
N PHE A 83 -15.06 -7.12 -22.91
CA PHE A 83 -14.21 -7.83 -21.92
C PHE A 83 -14.17 -9.37 -21.94
N ALA A 84 -15.07 -10.03 -22.68
CA ALA A 84 -15.11 -11.49 -22.78
C ALA A 84 -14.32 -12.04 -23.97
N ALA A 85 -14.14 -11.24 -25.03
CA ALA A 85 -13.53 -11.68 -26.27
C ALA A 85 -11.99 -11.61 -26.26
N GLN A 86 -11.38 -10.90 -25.30
CA GLN A 86 -9.93 -10.72 -25.30
C GLN A 86 -9.19 -11.96 -24.78
N THR A 87 -8.00 -12.17 -25.34
CA THR A 87 -7.11 -13.29 -25.01
C THR A 87 -6.52 -13.15 -23.60
N ILE A 88 -6.01 -11.94 -23.28
CA ILE A 88 -5.27 -11.70 -22.05
C ILE A 88 -6.21 -11.11 -20.99
N ILE A 89 -6.93 -12.00 -20.30
CA ILE A 89 -7.86 -11.64 -19.23
C ILE A 89 -7.43 -12.17 -17.86
N GLY A 90 -7.63 -11.34 -16.84
CA GLY A 90 -7.41 -11.67 -15.44
C GLY A 90 -8.67 -11.44 -14.61
N THR A 91 -8.87 -12.25 -13.58
CA THR A 91 -9.95 -12.04 -12.62
C THR A 91 -9.38 -12.00 -11.21
N GLY A 92 -9.77 -11.00 -10.43
CA GLY A 92 -9.39 -10.89 -9.04
C GLY A 92 -10.60 -10.67 -8.15
N ARG A 93 -10.52 -11.18 -6.92
CA ARG A 93 -11.60 -11.08 -5.94
C ARG A 93 -11.02 -10.90 -4.56
N ARG A 94 -11.55 -9.94 -3.79
CA ARG A 94 -11.19 -9.73 -2.39
C ARG A 94 -12.37 -9.20 -1.60
N LYS A 95 -12.61 -9.76 -0.41
CA LYS A 95 -13.85 -9.52 0.34
C LYS A 95 -15.06 -9.72 -0.60
N CYS A 96 -15.91 -8.72 -0.76
CA CYS A 96 -17.04 -8.74 -1.69
C CYS A 96 -16.74 -8.06 -3.04
N ALA A 97 -15.51 -7.58 -3.26
CA ALA A 97 -15.12 -6.91 -4.50
C ALA A 97 -14.67 -7.91 -5.55
N ILE A 98 -15.10 -7.69 -6.80
CA ILE A 98 -14.77 -8.49 -7.97
C ILE A 98 -14.23 -7.54 -9.05
N ALA A 99 -13.09 -7.89 -9.63
CA ALA A 99 -12.46 -7.16 -10.73
C ALA A 99 -12.23 -8.09 -11.92
N ARG A 100 -12.67 -7.65 -13.11
CA ARG A 100 -12.34 -8.24 -14.41
C ARG A 100 -11.35 -7.31 -15.09
N VAL A 101 -10.17 -7.84 -15.39
CA VAL A 101 -9.04 -7.11 -15.95
C VAL A 101 -8.77 -7.64 -17.35
N VAL A 102 -8.56 -6.73 -18.30
CA VAL A 102 -8.02 -7.01 -19.63
C VAL A 102 -6.69 -6.27 -19.70
N LEU A 103 -5.64 -6.98 -20.10
CA LEU A 103 -4.36 -6.38 -20.44
C LEU A 103 -4.25 -6.25 -21.96
N GLN A 104 -3.71 -5.12 -22.40
CA GLN A 104 -3.39 -4.85 -23.79
C GLN A 104 -2.05 -4.15 -23.86
N GLU A 105 -1.28 -4.39 -24.92
CA GLU A 105 -0.02 -3.67 -25.15
C GLU A 105 -0.32 -2.20 -25.47
N GLY A 106 0.44 -1.28 -24.86
CA GLY A 106 0.14 0.14 -24.91
C GLY A 106 1.07 1.04 -24.10
N SER A 107 0.52 2.15 -23.61
CA SER A 107 1.25 3.31 -23.07
C SER A 107 1.34 3.34 -21.53
N GLY A 108 0.77 2.37 -20.82
CA GLY A 108 0.70 2.38 -19.35
C GLY A 108 -0.56 3.01 -18.78
N LYS A 109 -1.61 3.19 -19.58
CA LYS A 109 -2.88 3.79 -19.12
C LYS A 109 -3.68 2.79 -18.28
N VAL A 110 -4.12 3.24 -17.10
CA VAL A 110 -4.96 2.43 -16.20
C VAL A 110 -6.34 3.05 -16.09
N ILE A 111 -7.34 2.38 -16.67
CA ILE A 111 -8.73 2.84 -16.69
C ILE A 111 -9.62 1.85 -15.93
N ILE A 112 -10.37 2.37 -14.96
CA ILE A 112 -11.27 1.60 -14.09
C ILE A 112 -12.69 2.11 -14.29
N ASN A 113 -13.60 1.24 -14.75
CA ASN A 113 -15.01 1.57 -14.98
C ASN A 113 -15.22 2.86 -15.82
N TYR A 114 -14.40 3.03 -16.87
CA TYR A 114 -14.41 4.19 -17.78
C TYR A 114 -13.92 5.51 -17.16
N ARG A 115 -13.27 5.46 -16.00
CA ARG A 115 -12.63 6.59 -15.34
C ARG A 115 -11.15 6.34 -15.15
N ASP A 116 -10.37 7.40 -14.96
CA ASP A 116 -8.95 7.26 -14.66
C ASP A 116 -8.71 6.65 -13.28
N ALA A 117 -7.58 5.96 -13.13
CA ALA A 117 -7.23 5.30 -11.87
C ALA A 117 -7.14 6.27 -10.68
N ASN A 118 -6.60 7.47 -10.90
CA ASN A 118 -6.46 8.49 -9.87
C ASN A 118 -7.82 9.02 -9.40
N GLU A 119 -8.72 9.32 -10.34
CA GLU A 119 -10.07 9.79 -10.04
C GLU A 119 -10.89 8.71 -9.32
N TYR A 120 -10.90 7.48 -9.86
CA TYR A 120 -11.68 6.37 -9.31
C TYR A 120 -11.23 5.97 -7.89
N LEU A 121 -9.91 5.97 -7.65
CA LEU A 121 -9.33 5.63 -6.35
C LEU A 121 -9.15 6.85 -5.43
N GLN A 122 -9.79 7.99 -5.75
CA GLN A 122 -9.80 9.20 -4.92
C GLN A 122 -8.40 9.71 -4.58
N GLY A 123 -7.44 9.52 -5.48
CA GLY A 123 -6.04 9.93 -5.29
C GLY A 123 -5.32 9.24 -4.14
N ASN A 124 -5.85 8.14 -3.57
CA ASN A 124 -5.21 7.48 -2.44
C ASN A 124 -3.92 6.76 -2.90
N PRO A 125 -2.73 7.15 -2.40
CA PRO A 125 -1.47 6.64 -2.88
C PRO A 125 -1.33 5.13 -2.65
N LEU A 126 -1.88 4.61 -1.54
CA LEU A 126 -1.80 3.19 -1.22
C LEU A 126 -2.60 2.32 -2.20
N TRP A 127 -3.78 2.79 -2.62
CA TRP A 127 -4.62 2.04 -3.55
C TRP A 127 -4.04 2.05 -4.96
N LEU A 128 -3.49 3.19 -5.38
CA LEU A 128 -2.78 3.33 -6.64
C LEU A 128 -1.53 2.44 -6.68
N GLN A 129 -0.78 2.41 -5.58
CA GLN A 129 0.39 1.54 -5.44
C GLN A 129 -0.01 0.08 -5.64
N TYR A 130 -1.06 -0.43 -4.97
CA TYR A 130 -1.48 -1.83 -5.14
C TYR A 130 -1.81 -2.21 -6.59
N VAL A 131 -2.43 -1.30 -7.35
CA VAL A 131 -2.75 -1.54 -8.76
C VAL A 131 -1.48 -1.59 -9.62
N LYS A 132 -0.49 -0.74 -9.32
CA LYS A 132 0.78 -0.66 -10.06
C LYS A 132 1.78 -1.75 -9.69
N THR A 133 1.83 -2.20 -8.43
CA THR A 133 2.81 -3.18 -7.91
C THR A 133 3.09 -4.36 -8.86
N PRO A 134 2.10 -5.11 -9.39
CA PRO A 134 2.38 -6.24 -10.27
C PRO A 134 3.07 -5.87 -11.59
N LEU A 135 2.87 -4.65 -12.09
CA LEU A 135 3.57 -4.14 -13.28
C LEU A 135 4.98 -3.67 -12.92
N VAL A 136 5.13 -2.99 -11.78
CA VAL A 136 6.41 -2.50 -11.25
C VAL A 136 7.39 -3.66 -11.04
N THR A 137 6.94 -4.78 -10.46
CA THR A 137 7.77 -5.97 -10.21
C THR A 137 8.42 -6.52 -11.49
N LEU A 138 7.77 -6.35 -12.64
CA LEU A 138 8.28 -6.82 -13.94
C LEU A 138 8.86 -5.68 -14.80
N GLY A 139 8.76 -4.42 -14.35
CA GLY A 139 9.18 -3.25 -15.12
C GLY A 139 8.31 -2.94 -16.33
N TYR A 140 7.05 -3.43 -16.39
CA TYR A 140 6.16 -3.25 -17.54
C TYR A 140 5.15 -2.11 -17.38
N GLU A 141 5.48 -1.08 -16.60
CA GLU A 141 4.59 0.05 -16.34
C GLU A 141 4.21 0.81 -17.62
N SER A 142 5.17 0.99 -18.52
CA SER A 142 4.97 1.73 -19.78
C SER A 142 4.56 0.85 -20.96
N SER A 143 4.52 -0.47 -20.78
CA SER A 143 4.32 -1.43 -21.89
C SER A 143 2.88 -1.90 -22.05
N TYR A 144 2.09 -1.88 -20.96
CA TYR A 144 0.72 -2.39 -20.97
C TYR A 144 -0.29 -1.35 -20.52
N ASP A 145 -1.37 -1.23 -21.28
CA ASP A 145 -2.60 -0.58 -20.84
C ASP A 145 -3.47 -1.58 -20.08
N VAL A 146 -4.09 -1.12 -19.00
CA VAL A 146 -4.95 -1.92 -18.11
C VAL A 146 -6.37 -1.38 -18.16
N PHE A 147 -7.29 -2.20 -18.65
CA PHE A 147 -8.72 -1.90 -18.63
C PHE A 147 -9.42 -2.79 -17.62
N VAL A 148 -10.20 -2.18 -16.71
CA VAL A 148 -10.84 -2.90 -15.61
C VAL A 148 -12.32 -2.59 -15.51
N LYS A 149 -13.12 -3.64 -15.32
CA LYS A 149 -14.47 -3.53 -14.73
C LYS A 149 -14.47 -4.07 -13.31
N ALA A 150 -14.78 -3.21 -12.34
CA ALA A 150 -14.83 -3.56 -10.92
C ALA A 150 -16.22 -3.29 -10.34
N HIS A 151 -16.72 -4.23 -9.51
CA HIS A 151 -17.99 -4.08 -8.81
C HIS A 151 -17.96 -4.78 -7.45
N GLY A 152 -18.87 -4.37 -6.56
CA GLY A 152 -18.99 -4.90 -5.20
C GLY A 152 -17.90 -4.42 -4.25
N GLY A 153 -18.15 -4.58 -2.95
CA GLY A 153 -17.23 -4.14 -1.89
C GLY A 153 -17.02 -2.62 -1.86
N GLY A 154 -15.81 -2.20 -1.51
CA GLY A 154 -15.38 -0.79 -1.54
C GLY A 154 -14.02 -0.63 -2.22
N LEU A 155 -13.59 0.62 -2.44
CA LEU A 155 -12.42 0.97 -3.28
C LEU A 155 -11.14 0.23 -2.91
N ALA A 156 -10.81 0.14 -1.62
CA ALA A 156 -9.62 -0.58 -1.15
C ALA A 156 -9.66 -2.08 -1.52
N GLY A 157 -10.83 -2.72 -1.41
CA GLY A 157 -11.00 -4.11 -1.79
C GLY A 157 -10.95 -4.30 -3.31
N GLN A 158 -11.47 -3.33 -4.07
CA GLN A 158 -11.40 -3.32 -5.52
C GLN A 158 -9.96 -3.13 -6.01
N ALA A 159 -9.19 -2.19 -5.47
CA ALA A 159 -7.78 -1.99 -5.83
C ALA A 159 -6.94 -3.27 -5.65
N GLN A 160 -7.13 -3.98 -4.53
CA GLN A 160 -6.44 -5.25 -4.28
C GLN A 160 -6.97 -6.40 -5.15
N ALA A 161 -8.27 -6.38 -5.50
CA ALA A 161 -8.80 -7.32 -6.49
C ALA A 161 -8.22 -7.05 -7.89
N ILE A 162 -8.03 -5.79 -8.28
CA ILE A 162 -7.38 -5.40 -9.53
C ILE A 162 -5.94 -5.90 -9.55
N SER A 163 -5.19 -5.68 -8.47
CA SER A 163 -3.81 -6.16 -8.33
C SER A 163 -3.68 -7.67 -8.62
N LEU A 164 -4.52 -8.50 -7.99
CA LEU A 164 -4.55 -9.94 -8.25
C LEU A 164 -4.99 -10.27 -9.70
N GLY A 165 -5.93 -9.50 -10.25
CA GLY A 165 -6.38 -9.63 -11.63
C GLY A 165 -5.26 -9.36 -12.63
N VAL A 166 -4.49 -8.29 -12.45
CA VAL A 166 -3.33 -7.94 -13.28
C VAL A 166 -2.27 -9.03 -13.19
N ALA A 167 -1.91 -9.48 -11.99
CA ALA A 167 -0.93 -10.55 -11.81
C ALA A 167 -1.35 -11.86 -12.54
N ARG A 168 -2.64 -12.20 -12.53
CA ARG A 168 -3.17 -13.36 -13.26
C ARG A 168 -3.19 -13.16 -14.77
N ALA A 169 -3.43 -11.95 -15.24
CA ALA A 169 -3.38 -11.62 -16.66
C ALA A 169 -1.93 -11.70 -17.18
N LEU A 170 -0.94 -11.22 -16.42
CA LEU A 170 0.49 -11.34 -16.75
C LEU A 170 0.96 -12.79 -16.87
N LEU A 171 0.47 -13.69 -16.00
CA LEU A 171 0.75 -15.12 -16.12
C LEU A 171 0.21 -15.76 -17.40
N LYS A 172 -0.86 -15.21 -17.98
CA LYS A 172 -1.38 -15.68 -19.27
C LYS A 172 -0.56 -15.19 -20.44
N VAL A 173 0.12 -14.05 -20.31
CA VAL A 173 1.05 -13.55 -21.33
C VAL A 173 2.25 -14.48 -21.40
N SER A 174 2.94 -14.67 -20.28
CA SER A 174 4.07 -15.60 -20.20
C SER A 174 4.12 -16.29 -18.83
N ALA A 175 4.24 -17.62 -18.85
CA ALA A 175 4.35 -18.42 -17.63
C ALA A 175 5.66 -18.15 -16.85
N SER A 176 6.70 -17.63 -17.51
CA SER A 176 8.01 -17.30 -16.92
C SER A 176 7.93 -16.25 -15.81
N HIS A 177 6.90 -15.39 -15.83
CA HIS A 177 6.69 -14.35 -14.81
C HIS A 177 6.23 -14.92 -13.45
N ARG A 178 5.99 -16.23 -13.35
CA ARG A 178 5.53 -16.86 -12.10
C ARG A 178 6.51 -16.74 -10.95
N SER A 179 7.81 -16.87 -11.19
CA SER A 179 8.82 -16.81 -10.13
C SER A 179 8.83 -15.46 -9.40
N PRO A 180 9.02 -14.31 -10.09
CA PRO A 180 9.04 -13.00 -9.42
C PRO A 180 7.69 -12.68 -8.75
N LEU A 181 6.56 -12.95 -9.42
CA LEU A 181 5.24 -12.67 -8.85
C LEU A 181 4.90 -13.54 -7.61
N LYS A 182 5.47 -14.74 -7.51
CA LYS A 182 5.29 -15.63 -6.36
C LYS A 182 6.17 -15.20 -5.19
N GLN A 183 7.40 -14.75 -5.46
CA GLN A 183 8.30 -14.23 -4.43
C GLN A 183 7.70 -13.00 -3.72
N GLU A 184 7.11 -12.09 -4.49
CA GLU A 184 6.39 -10.91 -3.96
C GLU A 184 5.00 -11.22 -3.36
N GLY A 185 4.53 -12.48 -3.44
CA GLY A 185 3.25 -12.90 -2.86
C GLY A 185 1.99 -12.37 -3.58
N LEU A 186 2.12 -11.86 -4.82
CA LEU A 186 1.03 -11.20 -5.56
C LEU A 186 -0.02 -12.15 -6.13
N LEU A 187 0.32 -13.45 -6.26
CA LEU A 187 -0.58 -14.47 -6.80
C LEU A 187 -1.55 -15.06 -5.76
N THR A 188 -1.28 -14.82 -4.48
CA THR A 188 -2.07 -15.38 -3.39
C THR A 188 -3.33 -14.56 -3.17
N ARG A 189 -4.49 -15.21 -3.26
CA ARG A 189 -5.75 -14.57 -2.88
C ARG A 189 -5.82 -14.42 -1.36
N ASP A 190 -6.00 -13.20 -0.89
CA ASP A 190 -6.29 -12.97 0.54
C ASP A 190 -7.68 -13.51 0.90
N SER A 191 -7.69 -14.54 1.74
CA SER A 191 -8.89 -15.25 2.18
C SER A 191 -9.60 -14.58 3.35
N ARG A 192 -9.05 -13.50 3.93
CA ARG A 192 -9.62 -12.82 5.09
C ARG A 192 -10.93 -12.12 4.71
N VAL A 193 -12.01 -12.51 5.38
CA VAL A 193 -13.36 -11.94 5.24
C VAL A 193 -13.88 -11.50 6.61
N VAL A 194 -14.84 -10.57 6.62
CA VAL A 194 -15.49 -10.11 7.86
C VAL A 194 -16.17 -11.30 8.54
N GLU A 195 -15.78 -11.57 9.79
CA GLU A 195 -16.44 -12.58 10.61
C GLU A 195 -17.88 -12.17 10.91
N ARG A 196 -18.81 -13.12 10.83
CA ARG A 196 -20.21 -12.90 11.20
C ARG A 196 -20.36 -12.51 12.67
N LYS A 197 -21.44 -11.80 12.99
CA LYS A 197 -21.86 -11.59 14.39
C LYS A 197 -22.29 -12.94 15.00
N LYS A 198 -21.79 -13.23 16.20
CA LYS A 198 -22.18 -14.42 16.99
C LYS A 198 -23.27 -14.02 17.99
N ALA A 199 -24.19 -14.93 18.29
CA ALA A 199 -25.28 -14.69 19.24
C ALA A 199 -24.71 -14.36 20.63
N GLY A 200 -25.36 -13.45 21.36
CA GLY A 200 -24.89 -12.98 22.68
C GLY A 200 -23.70 -12.00 22.65
N LEU A 201 -23.11 -11.72 21.48
CA LEU A 201 -22.04 -10.72 21.32
C LEU A 201 -22.53 -9.45 20.62
N ARG A 202 -21.90 -8.30 20.92
CA ARG A 202 -22.21 -7.02 20.28
C ARG A 202 -21.69 -6.95 18.83
N LYS A 203 -20.55 -7.57 18.55
CA LYS A 203 -19.94 -7.75 17.21
C LYS A 203 -19.44 -9.19 17.05
N ALA A 204 -18.56 -9.48 16.10
CA ALA A 204 -18.00 -10.83 15.89
C ALA A 204 -17.35 -11.41 17.17
N ARG A 205 -16.52 -10.61 17.86
CA ARG A 205 -15.79 -11.02 19.09
C ARG A 205 -16.00 -10.10 20.30
N LYS A 206 -16.65 -8.94 20.11
CA LYS A 206 -16.86 -7.95 21.18
C LYS A 206 -17.98 -8.41 22.12
N ARG A 207 -17.60 -8.78 23.35
CA ARG A 207 -18.55 -9.09 24.42
C ARG A 207 -19.20 -7.81 24.97
N PRO A 208 -20.47 -7.84 25.42
CA PRO A 208 -21.02 -6.76 26.22
C PRO A 208 -20.22 -6.60 27.52
N GLN A 209 -20.22 -5.40 28.09
CA GLN A 209 -19.72 -5.19 29.45
C GLN A 209 -20.60 -5.98 30.42
N PHE A 210 -19.98 -6.70 31.34
CA PHE A 210 -20.66 -7.48 32.39
C PHE A 210 -20.02 -7.17 33.74
N SER A 211 -20.83 -6.80 34.73
CA SER A 211 -20.41 -6.81 36.14
C SER A 211 -20.64 -8.19 36.71
N LYS A 212 -19.66 -8.73 37.44
CA LYS A 212 -19.78 -10.05 38.08
C LYS A 212 -20.60 -10.01 39.39
N ARG A 213 -20.92 -8.81 39.87
CA ARG A 213 -21.59 -8.52 41.14
C ARG A 213 -22.57 -7.38 40.91
#